data_AF-A0A1D2N190-F1
#
_entry.id   AF-A0A1D2N190-F1
#
_cell.length_a   1.000
_cell.length_b   1.000
_cell.length_c   1.000
_cell.angle_alpha   90.00
_cell.angle_beta   90.00
_cell.angle_gamma   90.00
#
_symmetry.space_group_name_H-M   'P 1'
#
loop_
_entity.id
_entity.type
_entity.pdbx_description
1 polymer ?
#
loop_
_entity_poly.entity_id
_entity_poly.type
_entity_poly.pdbx_seq_one_letter_code
_entity_poly.pdbx_strand_id
1 'polypeptide(L)'
;MIKYLRQVYVYYFCAFLPFLLSTLVYCYLNNYFTELVYVQTSYGRLQGFADTSRDGRKFYQFNNIPFAKPPVGPLRFQPPVPVEPWEGVKDATQMTPNCLQYDLVFKHFRGVESCLGNKISIQARSNT
;
A
#
# COMPACT_ATOMS: atom_id res chain seq x y z
N MET A 1 40.11 -39.51 -4.40
CA MET A 1 38.79 -39.13 -3.84
C MET A 1 38.64 -37.62 -3.55
N ILE A 2 39.65 -36.92 -3.00
CA ILE A 2 39.57 -35.48 -2.66
C ILE A 2 39.33 -34.54 -3.87
N LYS A 3 39.94 -34.83 -5.04
CA LYS A 3 39.71 -34.04 -6.27
C LYS A 3 38.27 -34.16 -6.81
N TYR A 4 37.65 -35.33 -6.66
CA TYR A 4 36.27 -35.60 -7.07
C TYR A 4 35.29 -34.83 -6.18
N LEU A 5 35.53 -34.82 -4.87
CA LEU A 5 34.75 -34.02 -3.92
C LEU A 5 34.86 -32.51 -4.21
N ARG A 6 36.05 -32.00 -4.57
CA ARG A 6 36.23 -30.59 -4.98
C ARG A 6 35.52 -30.28 -6.31
N GLN A 7 35.56 -31.20 -7.27
CA GLN A 7 34.88 -31.04 -8.56
C GLN A 7 33.34 -31.01 -8.39
N VAL A 8 32.80 -31.90 -7.56
CA VAL A 8 31.36 -31.96 -7.24
C VAL A 8 30.91 -30.72 -6.48
N TYR A 9 31.72 -30.22 -5.53
CA TYR A 9 31.40 -29.01 -4.77
C TYR A 9 31.42 -27.75 -5.64
N VAL A 10 32.41 -27.61 -6.53
CA VAL A 10 32.49 -26.50 -7.49
C VAL A 10 31.32 -26.55 -8.49
N TYR A 11 30.93 -27.74 -8.96
CA TYR A 11 29.76 -27.90 -9.82
C TYR A 11 28.45 -27.53 -9.11
N TYR A 12 28.26 -27.97 -7.86
CA TYR A 12 27.08 -27.60 -7.06
C TYR A 12 27.00 -26.09 -6.78
N PHE A 13 28.14 -25.47 -6.45
CA PHE A 13 28.20 -24.03 -6.16
C PHE A 13 28.01 -23.17 -7.42
N CYS A 14 28.49 -23.63 -8.58
CA CYS A 14 28.44 -22.86 -9.83
C CYS A 14 27.13 -23.08 -10.62
N ALA A 15 26.51 -24.25 -10.54
CA ALA A 15 25.31 -24.59 -11.33
C ALA A 15 24.01 -24.58 -10.51
N PHE A 16 24.01 -25.06 -9.26
CA PHE A 16 22.78 -25.23 -8.47
C PHE A 16 22.48 -24.04 -7.55
N LEU A 17 23.51 -23.43 -6.94
CA LEU A 17 23.34 -22.25 -6.08
C LEU A 17 22.69 -21.05 -6.81
N PRO A 18 23.09 -20.66 -8.04
CA PRO A 18 22.44 -19.54 -8.72
C PRO A 18 21.01 -19.86 -9.15
N PHE A 19 20.68 -21.12 -9.44
CA PHE A 19 19.33 -21.58 -9.75
C PHE A 19 18.41 -21.54 -8.52
N LEU A 20 18.92 -21.92 -7.35
CA LEU A 20 18.19 -21.79 -6.09
C LEU A 20 18.00 -20.33 -5.70
N LEU A 21 19.01 -19.48 -5.87
CA LEU A 21 18.89 -18.05 -5.61
C LEU A 21 17.90 -17.38 -6.58
N SER A 22 17.93 -17.72 -7.87
CA SER A 22 17.01 -17.13 -8.85
C SER A 22 15.55 -17.55 -8.61
N THR A 23 15.32 -18.81 -8.22
CA THR A 23 13.97 -19.30 -7.87
C THR A 23 13.47 -18.70 -6.56
N LEU A 24 14.33 -18.54 -5.55
CA LEU A 24 13.99 -17.82 -4.31
C LEU A 24 13.67 -16.36 -4.58
N VAL A 25 14.46 -15.67 -5.42
CA VAL A 25 14.18 -14.30 -5.86
C VAL A 25 12.86 -14.25 -6.64
N TYR A 26 12.61 -15.19 -7.55
CA TYR A 26 11.36 -15.25 -8.32
C TYR A 26 10.13 -15.48 -7.43
N CYS A 27 10.21 -16.40 -6.45
CA CYS A 27 9.15 -16.61 -5.45
C CYS A 27 8.93 -15.36 -4.59
N TYR A 28 10.00 -14.70 -4.17
CA TYR A 28 9.91 -13.46 -3.40
C TYR A 28 9.21 -12.35 -4.22
N LEU A 29 9.58 -12.18 -5.49
CA LEU A 29 8.98 -11.18 -6.37
C LEU A 29 7.48 -11.45 -6.65
N ASN A 30 7.08 -12.71 -6.82
CA ASN A 30 5.67 -13.06 -6.99
C ASN A 30 4.82 -12.78 -5.73
N ASN A 31 5.42 -12.84 -4.54
CA ASN A 31 4.71 -12.57 -3.29
C ASN A 31 4.38 -11.08 -3.09
N TYR A 32 5.09 -10.18 -3.77
CA TYR A 32 4.94 -8.73 -3.64
C TYR A 32 4.05 -8.08 -4.72
N PHE A 33 3.43 -8.86 -5.61
CA PHE A 33 2.62 -8.27 -6.68
C PHE A 33 1.27 -7.78 -6.15
N THR A 34 1.19 -6.48 -5.85
CA THR A 34 -0.06 -5.78 -5.54
C THR A 34 -0.76 -5.36 -6.83
N GLU A 35 -1.96 -5.88 -7.08
CA GLU A 35 -2.78 -5.49 -8.22
C GLU A 35 -3.26 -4.04 -8.04
N LEU A 36 -2.85 -3.14 -8.93
CA LEU A 36 -3.25 -1.72 -8.92
C LEU A 36 -4.60 -1.51 -9.60
N VAL A 37 -5.43 -0.65 -9.03
CA VAL A 37 -6.80 -0.41 -9.50
C VAL A 37 -7.04 1.08 -9.66
N TYR A 38 -7.59 1.49 -10.81
CA TYR A 38 -7.88 2.89 -11.11
C TYR A 38 -9.38 3.15 -11.16
N VAL A 39 -9.84 4.20 -10.49
CA VAL A 39 -11.25 4.61 -10.46
C VAL A 39 -11.39 6.09 -10.78
N GLN A 40 -12.36 6.43 -11.63
CA GLN A 40 -12.71 7.81 -11.93
C GLN A 40 -13.80 8.30 -10.95
N THR A 41 -13.56 9.44 -10.31
CA THR A 41 -14.54 10.11 -9.43
C THR A 41 -14.90 11.49 -9.98
N SER A 42 -15.88 12.17 -9.37
CA SER A 42 -16.22 13.57 -9.68
C SER A 42 -15.09 14.56 -9.39
N TYR A 43 -14.16 14.20 -8.49
CA TYR A 43 -13.03 15.06 -8.09
C TYR A 43 -11.74 14.73 -8.85
N GLY A 44 -11.65 13.58 -9.50
CA GLY A 44 -10.44 13.17 -10.23
C GLY A 44 -10.24 11.65 -10.23
N ARG A 45 -9.13 11.20 -10.81
CA ARG A 45 -8.78 9.77 -10.87
C ARG A 45 -8.03 9.34 -9.60
N LEU A 46 -8.38 8.18 -9.09
CA LEU A 46 -7.77 7.54 -7.91
C LEU A 46 -7.04 6.26 -8.32
N GLN A 47 -5.93 5.98 -7.66
CA GLN A 47 -5.18 4.72 -7.75
C GLN A 47 -5.23 4.01 -6.40
N GLY A 48 -5.94 2.89 -6.32
CA GLY A 48 -5.96 1.99 -5.17
C GLY A 48 -5.30 0.65 -5.49
N PHE A 49 -5.59 -0.35 -4.66
CA PHE A 49 -5.07 -1.71 -4.83
C PHE A 49 -6.13 -2.76 -4.51
N ALA A 50 -5.97 -3.96 -5.07
CA ALA A 50 -6.74 -5.13 -4.68
C ALA A 50 -6.08 -5.83 -3.49
N ASP A 51 -6.90 -6.30 -2.57
CA ASP A 51 -6.48 -7.05 -1.39
C ASP A 51 -7.52 -8.13 -1.06
N THR A 52 -7.16 -9.07 -0.19
CA THR A 52 -7.99 -10.21 0.18
C THR A 52 -8.32 -10.15 1.66
N SER A 53 -9.62 -10.20 1.98
CA SER A 53 -10.10 -10.22 3.35
C SER A 53 -9.66 -11.49 4.07
N ARG A 54 -9.72 -11.49 5.41
CA ARG A 54 -9.48 -12.69 6.24
C ARG A 54 -10.33 -13.88 5.81
N ASP A 55 -11.53 -13.63 5.30
CA ASP A 55 -12.46 -14.66 4.80
C ASP A 55 -12.20 -15.08 3.34
N GLY A 56 -11.06 -14.68 2.75
CA GLY A 56 -10.69 -15.02 1.37
C GLY A 56 -11.40 -14.21 0.28
N ARG A 57 -12.21 -13.20 0.64
CA ARG A 57 -12.93 -12.35 -0.32
C ARG A 57 -12.04 -11.24 -0.87
N LYS A 58 -11.97 -11.12 -2.20
CA LYS A 58 -11.26 -10.01 -2.86
C LYS A 58 -12.02 -8.69 -2.71
N PHE A 59 -11.29 -7.62 -2.42
CA PHE A 59 -11.80 -6.26 -2.33
C PHE A 59 -10.79 -5.26 -2.90
N TYR A 60 -11.28 -4.08 -3.29
CA TYR A 60 -10.47 -2.96 -3.71
C TYR A 60 -10.43 -1.93 -2.59
N GLN A 61 -9.22 -1.44 -2.28
CA GLN A 61 -8.98 -0.48 -1.21
C GLN A 61 -8.40 0.82 -1.78
N PHE A 62 -8.99 1.92 -1.32
CA PHE A 62 -8.54 3.29 -1.61
C PHE A 62 -8.42 4.03 -0.28
N ASN A 63 -7.18 4.34 0.09
CA ASN A 63 -6.80 5.05 1.31
C ASN A 63 -6.51 6.52 0.99
N ASN A 64 -6.53 7.37 2.02
CA ASN A 64 -6.04 8.76 1.91
C ASN A 64 -6.70 9.60 0.81
N ILE A 65 -8.00 9.38 0.59
CA ILE A 65 -8.79 10.21 -0.32
C ILE A 65 -9.13 11.52 0.41
N PRO A 66 -8.64 12.68 -0.06
CA PRO A 66 -9.00 13.95 0.55
C PRO A 66 -10.47 14.24 0.29
N PHE A 67 -11.20 14.64 1.33
CA PHE A 67 -12.59 15.09 1.20
C PHE A 67 -12.75 16.58 1.54
N ALA A 68 -11.76 17.15 2.25
CA ALA A 68 -11.71 18.55 2.61
C ALA A 68 -10.27 19.08 2.50
N LYS A 69 -10.13 20.40 2.41
CA LYS A 69 -8.84 21.08 2.49
C LYS A 69 -8.23 20.85 3.88
N PRO A 70 -6.89 20.67 3.99
CA PRO A 70 -6.24 20.54 5.29
C PRO A 70 -6.54 21.75 6.20
N PRO A 71 -6.92 21.52 7.47
CA PRO A 71 -7.36 22.56 8.41
C PRO A 71 -6.14 23.25 9.07
N VAL A 72 -5.16 23.64 8.25
CA VAL A 72 -3.91 24.24 8.69
C VAL A 72 -3.96 25.76 8.51
N GLY A 73 -3.23 26.49 9.35
CA GLY A 73 -3.15 27.95 9.27
C GLY A 73 -4.53 28.62 9.48
N PRO A 74 -5.01 29.47 8.55
CA PRO A 74 -6.29 30.17 8.70
C PRO A 74 -7.53 29.27 8.77
N LEU A 75 -7.42 28.02 8.30
CA LEU A 75 -8.51 27.04 8.32
C LEU A 75 -8.59 26.28 9.65
N ARG A 76 -7.67 26.53 10.59
CA ARG A 76 -7.72 25.90 11.90
C ARG A 76 -8.97 26.36 12.64
N PHE A 77 -9.72 25.40 13.19
CA PHE A 77 -11.00 25.62 13.89
C PHE A 77 -12.14 26.15 13.01
N GLN A 78 -11.98 26.17 11.69
CA GLN A 78 -13.04 26.49 10.74
C GLN A 78 -13.77 25.21 10.29
N PRO A 79 -15.01 25.34 9.80
CA PRO A 79 -15.70 24.24 9.13
C PRO A 79 -14.87 23.67 7.97
N PRO A 80 -14.96 22.36 7.70
CA PRO A 80 -14.22 21.72 6.61
C PRO A 80 -14.63 22.32 5.26
N VAL A 81 -13.65 22.82 4.52
CA VAL A 81 -13.84 23.36 3.17
C VAL A 81 -13.68 22.22 2.16
N PRO A 82 -14.62 22.02 1.21
CA PRO A 82 -14.48 20.99 0.18
C PRO A 82 -13.16 21.10 -0.60
N VAL A 83 -12.60 19.95 -0.95
CA VAL A 83 -11.42 19.86 -1.82
C VAL A 83 -11.79 20.19 -3.27
N GLU A 84 -10.88 20.87 -3.96
CA GLU A 84 -11.00 21.13 -5.40
C GLU A 84 -10.67 19.87 -6.20
N PRO A 85 -11.29 19.65 -7.38
CA PRO A 85 -10.88 18.57 -8.26
C PRO A 85 -9.39 18.64 -8.58
N TRP A 86 -8.73 17.48 -8.66
CA TRP A 86 -7.31 17.39 -9.00
C TRP A 86 -7.11 16.86 -10.41
N GLU A 87 -6.03 17.31 -11.05
CA GLU A 87 -5.57 16.78 -12.32
C GLU A 87 -4.71 15.52 -12.12
N GLY A 88 -4.75 14.62 -13.10
CA GLY A 88 -3.98 13.39 -13.08
C GLY A 88 -4.55 12.31 -12.15
N VAL A 89 -3.66 11.50 -11.59
CA VAL A 89 -4.01 10.35 -10.75
C VAL A 89 -3.49 10.55 -9.34
N LYS A 90 -4.39 10.46 -8.35
CA LYS A 90 -4.04 10.52 -6.94
C LYS A 90 -3.74 9.12 -6.42
N ASP A 91 -2.56 8.97 -5.82
CA ASP A 91 -2.17 7.75 -5.12
C ASP A 91 -3.00 7.61 -3.83
N ALA A 92 -3.87 6.60 -3.83
CA ALA A 92 -4.72 6.17 -2.73
C ALA A 92 -4.29 4.78 -2.20
N THR A 93 -3.03 4.39 -2.40
CA THR A 93 -2.49 3.14 -1.83
C THR A 93 -2.01 3.34 -0.40
N GLN A 94 -1.52 4.54 -0.09
CA GLN A 94 -0.90 4.87 1.20
C GLN A 94 -1.91 5.18 2.29
N MET A 95 -1.62 4.73 3.52
CA MET A 95 -2.46 4.96 4.68
C MET A 95 -2.51 6.44 5.07
N THR A 96 -3.69 6.91 5.45
CA THR A 96 -3.85 8.27 6.00
C THR A 96 -3.13 8.37 7.34
N PRO A 97 -2.37 9.44 7.59
CA PRO A 97 -1.75 9.63 8.90
C PRO A 97 -2.82 9.88 9.96
N ASN A 98 -2.56 9.43 11.18
CA ASN A 98 -3.49 9.63 12.29
C ASN A 98 -3.62 11.11 12.65
N CYS A 99 -4.81 11.50 13.12
CA CYS A 99 -5.03 12.83 13.68
C CYS A 99 -4.22 13.05 14.95
N LEU A 100 -3.82 14.31 15.15
CA LEU A 100 -3.11 14.73 16.35
C LEU A 100 -3.94 14.41 17.59
N GLN A 101 -3.45 13.51 18.43
CA GLN A 101 -4.09 13.07 19.65
C GLN A 101 -3.05 12.75 20.73
N TYR A 102 -3.47 12.82 21.99
CA TYR A 102 -2.64 12.38 23.11
C TYR A 102 -2.76 10.86 23.26
N ASP A 103 -1.65 10.16 23.10
CA ASP A 103 -1.62 8.71 23.24
C ASP A 103 -1.57 8.31 24.72
N LEU A 104 -2.60 7.59 25.18
CA LEU A 104 -2.70 7.16 26.58
C LEU A 104 -1.76 5.99 26.94
N VAL A 105 -1.36 5.20 25.96
CA VAL A 105 -0.50 4.02 26.16
C VAL A 105 0.96 4.46 26.29
N PHE A 106 1.42 5.28 25.35
CA PHE A 106 2.81 5.75 25.29
C PHE A 106 3.03 7.11 25.96
N LYS A 107 1.95 7.76 26.43
CA LYS A 107 1.96 9.04 27.16
C LYS A 107 2.62 10.20 26.41
N HIS A 108 2.44 10.26 25.09
CA HIS A 108 2.95 11.36 24.26
C HIS A 108 1.97 11.72 23.13
N PHE A 109 2.12 12.92 22.57
CA PHE A 109 1.34 13.33 21.40
C PHE A 109 1.77 12.54 20.15
N ARG A 110 0.79 12.06 19.37
CA ARG A 110 0.98 11.38 18.08
C ARG A 110 0.03 11.95 17.03
N GLY A 111 0.42 11.85 15.76
CA GLY A 111 -0.41 12.26 14.63
C GLY A 111 -0.05 13.63 14.06
N VAL A 112 -0.76 14.04 13.01
CA VAL A 112 -0.56 15.29 12.27
C VAL A 112 -1.89 16.02 12.08
N GLU A 113 -1.84 17.33 11.81
CA GLU A 113 -3.05 18.13 11.55
C GLU A 113 -3.71 17.77 10.21
N SER A 114 -2.90 17.42 9.21
CA SER A 114 -3.36 17.00 7.87
C SER A 114 -3.79 15.53 7.83
N CYS A 115 -4.68 15.13 8.74
CA CYS A 115 -5.16 13.75 8.88
C CYS A 115 -6.53 13.48 8.22
N LEU A 116 -7.12 14.47 7.55
CA LEU A 116 -8.47 14.39 6.93
C LEU A 116 -8.45 13.61 5.60
N GLY A 117 -8.15 12.32 5.69
CA GLY A 117 -8.26 11.38 4.58
C GLY A 117 -9.32 10.31 4.87
N ASN A 118 -10.11 9.99 3.85
CA ASN A 118 -11.06 8.90 3.91
C ASN A 118 -10.43 7.60 3.41
N LYS A 119 -10.84 6.49 4.04
CA LYS A 119 -10.58 5.12 3.60
C LYS A 119 -11.87 4.51 3.08
N ILE A 120 -11.84 4.00 1.85
CA ILE A 120 -12.97 3.35 1.20
C ILE A 120 -12.52 1.95 0.77
N SER A 121 -13.31 0.93 1.11
CA SER A 121 -13.11 -0.45 0.70
C SER A 121 -14.39 -0.94 0.02
N ILE A 122 -14.27 -1.45 -1.21
CA ILE A 122 -15.38 -1.99 -2.00
C ILE A 122 -15.10 -3.44 -2.37
N GLN A 123 -16.09 -4.31 -2.28
CA GLN A 123 -15.91 -5.71 -2.68
C GLN A 123 -15.68 -5.80 -4.18
N ALA A 124 -14.70 -6.62 -4.60
CA ALA A 124 -14.49 -6.89 -6.02
C ALA A 124 -15.71 -7.66 -6.55
N ARG A 125 -16.35 -7.14 -7.60
CA ARG A 125 -17.51 -7.82 -8.20
C ARG A 125 -17.03 -9.16 -8.77
N SER A 126 -17.53 -10.26 -8.22
CA SER A 126 -17.39 -11.57 -8.86
C SER A 126 -18.37 -11.58 -10.04
N ASN A 127 -17.85 -11.51 -11.26
CA ASN A 127 -18.67 -11.80 -12.44
C ASN A 127 -18.98 -13.30 -12.43
N THR A 128 -20.10 -13.68 -11.83
CA THR A 128 -20.80 -14.95 -12.12
C THR A 128 -21.75 -14.72 -13.28
#